data_AF-A0A961TQW8-F1
#
_entry.id   AF-A0A961TQW8-F1
#
_cell.length_a   1.000
_cell.length_b   1.000
_cell.length_c   1.000
_cell.angle_alpha   90.00
_cell.angle_beta   90.00
_cell.angle_gamma   90.00
#
_symmetry.space_group_name_H-M   'P 1'
#
loop_
_entity.id
_entity.type
_entity.pdbx_description
1 polymer ?
#
loop_
_entity_poly.entity_id
_entity_poly.type
_entity_poly.pdbx_seq_one_letter_code
_entity_poly.pdbx_strand_id
1 'polypeptide(L)'
;MNTSPPTAGRIAALLAVCLLVACQTGSPSQALALKSNDNPVDIMVRIGRTAQACWFASKDPGFGGFRLADETHSPAGRPRLLLVPRRDPGGLPKLVISAEKINGTTDIQVYGPALSTSIGARITGDVRRWTTGSTDCR
;
A
#
# COMPACT_ATOMS: atom_id res chain seq x y z
N MET A 1 -38.63 3.36 -62.02
CA MET A 1 -37.79 4.42 -61.45
C MET A 1 -38.56 5.00 -60.27
N ASN A 2 -38.16 4.66 -59.03
CA ASN A 2 -38.90 5.03 -57.81
C ASN A 2 -38.28 6.28 -57.18
N THR A 3 -39.10 7.25 -56.79
CA THR A 3 -38.71 8.40 -55.97
C THR A 3 -39.74 8.63 -54.86
N SER A 4 -39.28 8.42 -53.60
CA SER A 4 -39.55 9.00 -52.25
C SER A 4 -40.78 9.91 -51.99
N PRO A 5 -41.25 10.12 -50.73
CA PRO A 5 -40.53 9.98 -49.43
C PRO A 5 -41.33 9.34 -48.25
N PRO A 6 -40.67 9.13 -47.09
CA PRO A 6 -41.24 8.51 -45.89
C PRO A 6 -41.97 9.47 -44.94
N THR A 7 -43.05 8.97 -44.34
CA THR A 7 -43.90 9.65 -43.36
C THR A 7 -43.42 9.43 -41.93
N ALA A 8 -43.25 10.55 -41.22
CA ALA A 8 -43.37 10.80 -39.79
C ALA A 8 -43.38 9.62 -38.79
N GLY A 9 -42.46 9.72 -37.83
CA GLY A 9 -42.86 9.94 -36.46
C GLY A 9 -42.97 8.70 -35.58
N ARG A 10 -41.86 8.35 -34.90
CA ARG A 10 -41.87 7.73 -33.57
C ARG A 10 -40.59 8.13 -32.81
N ILE A 11 -40.56 9.35 -32.29
CA ILE A 11 -39.59 9.73 -31.25
C ILE A 11 -40.31 9.53 -29.92
N ALA A 12 -40.15 8.37 -29.31
CA ALA A 12 -40.59 8.15 -27.95
C ALA A 12 -39.61 7.21 -27.24
N ALA A 13 -38.91 7.80 -26.27
CA ALA A 13 -38.36 7.17 -25.07
C ALA A 13 -37.45 5.95 -25.28
N LEU A 14 -36.13 6.16 -25.24
CA LEU A 14 -35.14 5.16 -24.83
C LEU A 14 -33.76 5.83 -24.82
N LEU A 15 -33.43 6.61 -23.79
CA LEU A 15 -32.05 7.10 -23.56
C LEU A 15 -31.95 7.67 -22.13
N ALA A 16 -32.12 6.81 -21.13
CA ALA A 16 -31.91 7.20 -19.72
C ALA A 16 -31.46 6.01 -18.87
N VAL A 17 -30.51 5.21 -19.36
CA VAL A 17 -29.80 4.22 -18.54
C VAL A 17 -28.36 4.16 -19.05
N CYS A 18 -27.39 4.43 -18.16
CA CYS A 18 -25.95 4.09 -18.22
C CYS A 18 -25.01 5.25 -17.81
N LEU A 19 -25.22 5.89 -16.66
CA LEU A 19 -24.22 6.80 -16.07
C LEU A 19 -23.72 6.39 -14.68
N LEU A 20 -23.85 5.11 -14.28
CA LEU A 20 -23.34 4.61 -12.99
C LEU A 20 -22.06 3.75 -13.12
N VAL A 21 -21.20 4.04 -14.09
CA VAL A 21 -19.82 3.48 -14.13
C VAL A 21 -18.83 4.58 -13.74
N ALA A 22 -18.94 5.08 -12.51
CA ALA A 22 -17.92 5.94 -11.93
C ALA A 22 -17.69 5.71 -10.42
N CYS A 23 -18.16 4.60 -9.86
CA CYS A 23 -17.53 4.02 -8.67
C CYS A 23 -16.37 3.12 -9.11
N GLN A 24 -15.46 3.64 -9.93
CA GLN A 24 -14.12 3.07 -9.96
C GLN A 24 -13.55 3.38 -8.58
N THR A 25 -13.42 2.31 -7.78
CA THR A 25 -12.52 2.20 -6.62
C THR A 25 -11.50 3.32 -6.64
N GLY A 26 -11.67 4.31 -5.75
CA GLY A 26 -10.77 5.47 -5.68
C GLY A 26 -9.34 4.98 -5.75
N SER A 27 -8.55 5.54 -6.67
CA SER A 27 -7.15 5.19 -6.88
C SER A 27 -6.48 5.02 -5.51
N PRO A 28 -5.76 3.92 -5.22
CA PRO A 28 -5.11 3.77 -3.93
C PRO A 28 -4.06 4.86 -3.88
N SER A 29 -4.39 5.99 -3.27
CA SER A 29 -3.46 7.08 -3.08
C SER A 29 -2.48 6.57 -2.03
N GLN A 30 -1.40 6.01 -2.54
CA GLN A 30 -0.15 5.62 -1.91
C GLN A 30 -0.11 4.37 -1.02
N ALA A 31 -1.22 3.68 -0.72
CA ALA A 31 -1.15 2.41 0.03
C ALA A 31 -0.68 1.23 -0.86
N LEU A 32 0.21 0.39 -0.35
CA LEU A 32 0.66 -0.86 -0.98
C LEU A 32 0.09 -2.06 -0.23
N ALA A 33 -0.58 -2.94 -0.96
CA ALA A 33 -1.05 -4.23 -0.49
C ALA A 33 -0.23 -5.36 -1.12
N LEU A 34 0.24 -6.30 -0.30
CA LEU A 34 0.99 -7.49 -0.72
C LEU A 34 0.39 -8.73 -0.07
N LYS A 35 0.64 -9.89 -0.68
CA LYS A 35 0.27 -11.20 -0.13
C LYS A 35 1.50 -12.09 -0.01
N SER A 36 1.54 -12.91 1.04
CA SER A 36 2.54 -13.96 1.25
C SER A 36 1.91 -15.20 1.88
N ASN A 37 2.56 -16.35 1.75
CA ASN A 37 2.16 -17.58 2.46
C ASN A 37 2.87 -17.73 3.82
N ASP A 38 3.92 -16.94 4.06
CA ASP A 38 4.70 -16.94 5.30
C ASP A 38 3.86 -16.54 6.52
N ASN A 39 4.32 -16.86 7.73
CA ASN A 39 3.68 -16.39 8.95
C ASN A 39 3.77 -14.85 9.05
N PRO A 40 2.69 -14.15 9.48
CA PRO A 40 2.70 -12.69 9.65
C PRO A 40 3.81 -12.16 10.56
N VAL A 41 4.17 -12.90 11.62
CA VAL A 41 5.27 -12.50 12.52
C VAL A 41 6.61 -12.63 11.82
N ASP A 42 6.87 -13.77 11.16
CA ASP A 42 8.14 -14.04 10.48
C ASP A 42 8.42 -13.02 9.37
N ILE A 43 7.40 -12.66 8.59
CA ILE A 43 7.56 -11.69 7.52
C ILE A 43 7.82 -10.28 8.06
N MET A 44 7.16 -9.90 9.16
CA MET A 44 7.37 -8.60 9.79
C MET A 44 8.74 -8.52 10.48
N VAL A 45 9.21 -9.60 11.12
CA VAL A 45 10.58 -9.66 11.66
C VAL A 45 11.62 -9.52 10.54
N ARG A 46 11.40 -10.17 9.39
CA ARG A 46 12.28 -10.04 8.22
C ARG A 46 12.29 -8.59 7.72
N ILE A 47 11.13 -8.04 7.39
CA ILE A 47 11.00 -6.66 6.90
C ILE A 47 11.63 -5.67 7.89
N GLY A 48 11.39 -5.85 9.19
CA GLY A 48 11.93 -4.97 10.24
C GLY A 48 13.46 -5.03 10.31
N ARG A 49 14.05 -6.23 10.31
CA ARG A 49 15.51 -6.41 10.32
C ARG A 49 16.15 -5.85 9.05
N THR A 50 15.55 -6.10 7.89
CA THR A 50 16.09 -5.59 6.63
C THR A 50 15.94 -4.07 6.52
N ALA A 51 14.82 -3.49 6.97
CA ALA A 51 14.67 -2.04 7.09
C ALA A 51 15.71 -1.44 8.03
N GLN A 52 15.94 -2.05 9.20
CA GLN A 52 16.96 -1.62 10.14
C GLN A 52 18.35 -1.60 9.51
N ALA A 53 18.71 -2.65 8.75
CA ALA A 53 19.98 -2.74 8.07
C ALA A 53 20.09 -1.73 6.91
N CYS A 54 19.11 -1.72 6.02
CA CYS A 54 19.19 -1.02 4.73
C CYS A 54 18.80 0.45 4.77
N TRP A 55 17.95 0.86 5.70
CA TRP A 55 17.56 2.27 5.83
C TRP A 55 18.33 2.98 6.94
N PHE A 56 18.68 2.30 8.04
CA PHE A 56 19.25 2.97 9.21
C PHE A 56 20.73 2.65 9.44
N ALA A 57 21.14 1.38 9.45
CA ALA A 57 22.53 1.00 9.67
C ALA A 57 23.44 1.44 8.50
N SER A 58 22.93 1.40 7.27
CA SER A 58 23.57 1.94 6.05
C SER A 58 23.65 3.47 6.00
N LYS A 59 22.97 4.18 6.92
CA LYS A 59 22.85 5.65 6.96
C LYS A 59 22.22 6.24 5.70
N ASP A 60 21.14 5.63 5.25
CA ASP A 60 20.39 6.10 4.11
C ASP A 60 19.90 7.56 4.27
N PRO A 61 20.24 8.47 3.34
CA PRO A 61 19.83 9.88 3.45
C PRO A 61 18.32 10.07 3.39
N GLY A 62 17.58 9.18 2.71
CA GLY A 62 16.12 9.25 2.64
C GLY A 62 15.44 8.96 3.97
N PHE A 63 16.10 8.23 4.88
CA PHE A 63 15.52 7.78 6.14
C PHE A 63 16.10 8.47 7.38
N GLY A 64 17.07 9.37 7.23
CA GLY A 64 17.74 10.05 8.34
C GLY A 64 16.82 10.89 9.24
N GLY A 65 15.67 11.34 8.74
CA GLY A 65 14.65 12.07 9.50
C GLY A 65 13.76 11.19 10.38
N PHE A 66 13.90 9.86 10.30
CA PHE A 66 13.01 8.91 10.92
C PHE A 66 13.73 7.95 11.88
N ARG A 67 12.95 7.14 12.58
CA ARG A 67 13.35 5.92 13.30
C ARG A 67 12.35 4.82 13.00
N LEU A 68 12.83 3.57 13.03
CA LEU A 68 11.98 2.40 13.06
C LEU A 68 11.56 2.13 14.50
N ALA A 69 10.26 2.09 14.76
CA ALA A 69 9.71 1.54 15.99
C ALA A 69 9.08 0.18 15.66
N ASP A 70 9.49 -0.83 16.42
CA ASP A 70 9.00 -2.19 16.27
C ASP A 70 7.95 -2.49 17.33
N GLU A 71 6.72 -2.77 16.89
CA GLU A 71 5.64 -3.26 17.73
C GLU A 71 5.42 -4.77 17.53
N THR A 72 6.49 -5.54 17.31
CA THR A 72 6.47 -7.02 17.20
C THR A 72 5.85 -7.74 18.41
N HIS A 73 5.60 -7.04 19.52
CA HIS A 73 4.89 -7.57 20.70
C HIS A 73 3.45 -7.07 20.84
N SER A 74 2.75 -6.75 19.74
CA SER A 74 1.31 -6.49 19.82
C SER A 74 0.55 -7.75 20.28
N PRO A 75 -0.15 -7.73 21.44
CA PRO A 75 -0.90 -8.90 21.94
C PRO A 75 -2.06 -9.33 21.01
N ALA A 76 -2.40 -8.52 20.01
CA ALA A 76 -3.59 -8.67 19.16
C ALA A 76 -3.35 -9.47 17.86
N GLY A 77 -2.21 -10.13 17.68
CA GLY A 77 -1.95 -11.00 16.53
C GLY A 77 -1.72 -10.28 15.18
N ARG A 78 -1.52 -8.96 15.21
CA ARG A 78 -1.31 -8.10 14.03
C ARG A 78 0.01 -7.33 14.19
N PRO A 79 1.16 -7.93 13.90
CA PRO A 79 2.46 -7.27 14.02
C PRO A 79 2.54 -6.02 13.15
N ARG A 80 3.15 -4.96 13.69
CA ARG A 80 3.33 -3.68 13.01
C ARG A 80 4.76 -3.17 13.13
N LEU A 81 5.24 -2.55 12.05
CA LEU A 81 6.44 -1.73 12.03
C LEU A 81 6.03 -0.30 11.72
N LEU A 82 6.59 0.64 12.47
CA LEU A 82 6.26 2.05 12.35
C LEU A 82 7.51 2.83 11.94
N LEU A 83 7.36 3.71 10.97
CA LEU A 83 8.33 4.77 10.72
C LEU A 83 7.87 6.02 11.45
N VAL A 84 8.60 6.45 12.48
CA VAL A 84 8.25 7.60 13.32
C VAL A 84 9.28 8.73 13.14
N PRO A 85 8.91 10.00 13.40
CA PRO A 85 9.87 11.09 13.40
C PRO A 85 11.04 10.84 14.36
N ARG A 86 12.27 11.08 13.91
CA ARG A 86 13.47 10.78 14.71
C ARG A 86 13.54 11.55 16.04
N ARG A 87 13.02 12.79 16.04
CA ARG A 87 13.02 13.72 17.17
C ARG A 87 11.76 13.62 18.03
N ASP A 88 10.75 12.88 17.57
CA ASP A 88 9.51 12.65 18.29
C ASP A 88 9.04 11.20 18.07
N PRO A 89 9.70 10.21 18.73
CA PRO A 89 9.40 8.79 18.51
C PRO A 89 8.03 8.37 19.05
N GLY A 90 7.43 9.14 19.97
CA GLY A 90 6.08 8.92 20.48
C GLY A 90 4.99 9.62 19.66
N GLY A 91 5.39 10.43 18.66
CA GLY A 91 4.49 11.12 17.75
C GLY A 91 3.83 10.21 16.72
N LEU A 92 3.00 10.81 15.87
CA LEU A 92 2.24 10.09 14.86
C LEU A 92 3.16 9.38 13.83
N PRO A 93 2.93 8.07 13.56
CA PRO A 93 3.65 7.35 12.52
C PRO A 93 3.51 8.01 11.15
N LYS A 94 4.60 8.03 10.41
CA LYS A 94 4.68 8.50 9.02
C LYS A 94 4.56 7.36 8.02
N LEU A 95 4.84 6.14 8.45
CA LEU A 95 4.59 4.91 7.72
C LEU A 95 4.15 3.83 8.72
N VAL A 96 3.22 2.99 8.30
CA VAL A 96 2.86 1.76 8.99
C VAL A 96 3.01 0.63 7.99
N ILE A 97 3.70 -0.42 8.40
CA ILE A 97 3.70 -1.73 7.75
C ILE A 97 3.03 -2.67 8.72
N SER A 98 1.99 -3.39 8.30
CA SER A 98 1.28 -4.35 9.14
C SER A 98 1.05 -5.64 8.38
N ALA A 99 1.09 -6.78 9.09
CA ALA A 99 0.74 -8.07 8.52
C ALA A 99 -0.39 -8.73 9.32
N GLU A 100 -1.29 -9.40 8.62
CA GLU A 100 -2.41 -10.12 9.21
C GLU A 100 -2.70 -11.40 8.42
N LYS A 101 -3.11 -12.46 9.10
CA LYS A 101 -3.56 -13.70 8.44
C LYS A 101 -5.02 -13.56 8.05
N ILE A 102 -5.32 -13.55 6.75
CA ILE A 102 -6.66 -13.46 6.18
C ILE A 102 -6.84 -14.64 5.22
N ASN A 103 -7.83 -15.50 5.48
CA ASN A 103 -8.19 -16.64 4.64
C ASN A 103 -7.00 -17.56 4.26
N GLY A 104 -6.12 -17.84 5.23
CA GLY A 104 -4.94 -18.70 5.02
C GLY A 104 -3.72 -17.99 4.41
N THR A 105 -3.89 -16.82 3.81
CA THR A 105 -2.81 -15.97 3.29
C THR A 105 -2.45 -14.85 4.26
N THR A 106 -1.22 -14.39 4.21
CA THR A 106 -0.75 -13.24 4.99
C THR A 106 -0.86 -11.99 4.13
N ASP A 107 -1.74 -11.08 4.54
CA ASP A 107 -1.96 -9.79 3.92
C ASP A 107 -1.06 -8.76 4.59
N ILE A 108 -0.17 -8.15 3.80
CA ILE A 108 0.72 -7.08 4.25
C ILE A 108 0.21 -5.76 3.68
N GLN A 109 -0.03 -4.80 4.57
CA GLN A 109 -0.47 -3.46 4.23
C GLN A 109 0.64 -2.47 4.58
N VAL A 110 0.94 -1.56 3.65
CA VAL A 110 1.90 -0.48 3.81
C VAL A 110 1.18 0.82 3.50
N TYR A 111 1.09 1.72 4.47
CA TYR A 111 0.33 2.96 4.33
C TYR A 111 0.93 4.07 5.18
N GLY A 112 0.61 5.32 4.83
CA GLY A 112 0.96 6.50 5.61
C GLY A 112 1.54 7.64 4.77
N PRO A 113 1.70 8.84 5.37
CA PRO A 113 2.15 10.04 4.67
C PRO A 113 3.49 9.89 3.92
N ALA A 114 4.41 9.06 4.42
CA ALA A 114 5.72 8.86 3.80
C ALA A 114 5.63 8.35 2.35
N LEU A 115 4.56 7.64 2.00
CA LEU A 115 4.35 7.10 0.64
C LEU A 115 4.00 8.21 -0.38
N SER A 116 3.56 9.39 0.07
CA SER A 116 3.37 10.58 -0.77
C SER A 116 4.63 11.43 -0.96
N THR A 117 5.72 11.08 -0.30
CA THR A 117 6.95 11.87 -0.34
C THR A 117 7.94 11.33 -1.37
N SER A 118 9.09 11.99 -1.53
CA SER A 118 10.14 11.55 -2.46
C SER A 118 10.68 10.14 -2.18
N ILE A 119 10.55 9.62 -0.95
CA ILE A 119 10.99 8.26 -0.59
C ILE A 119 9.91 7.19 -0.80
N GLY A 120 8.69 7.57 -1.19
CA GLY A 120 7.54 6.65 -1.29
C GLY A 120 7.77 5.50 -2.26
N ALA A 121 8.22 5.79 -3.48
CA ALA A 121 8.52 4.76 -4.49
C ALA A 121 9.59 3.77 -4.01
N ARG A 122 10.57 4.26 -3.25
CA ARG A 122 11.63 3.43 -2.68
C ARG A 122 11.10 2.52 -1.58
N ILE A 123 10.30 3.04 -0.65
CA ILE A 123 9.61 2.25 0.37
C ILE A 123 8.82 1.11 -0.28
N THR A 124 8.00 1.42 -1.29
CA THR A 124 7.19 0.44 -2.01
C THR A 124 8.06 -0.65 -2.66
N GLY A 125 9.14 -0.25 -3.34
CA GLY A 125 10.05 -1.18 -4.00
C GLY A 125 10.80 -2.08 -3.01
N ASP A 126 11.25 -1.52 -1.89
CA ASP A 126 11.98 -2.24 -0.84
C ASP A 126 11.08 -3.26 -0.16
N VAL A 127 9.93 -2.84 0.36
CA VAL A 127 9.01 -3.74 1.07
C VAL A 127 8.51 -4.86 0.16
N ARG A 128 8.25 -4.58 -1.12
CA ARG A 128 7.90 -5.62 -2.10
C ARG A 128 8.98 -6.69 -2.23
N ARG A 129 10.26 -6.29 -2.39
CA ARG A 129 11.38 -7.24 -2.52
C ARG A 129 11.61 -8.03 -1.23
N TRP A 130 11.47 -7.38 -0.08
CA TRP A 130 11.69 -8.01 1.21
C TRP A 130 10.57 -8.99 1.58
N THR A 131 9.34 -8.70 1.12
CA THR A 131 8.19 -9.62 1.22
C THR A 131 8.43 -10.91 0.43
N THR A 132 9.12 -10.84 -0.72
CA THR A 132 9.51 -12.03 -1.49
C THR A 132 10.82 -12.67 -1.01
N GLY A 133 11.41 -12.13 0.05
CA GLY A 133 12.53 -12.73 0.78
C GLY A 133 13.93 -12.20 0.47
N SER A 134 14.08 -11.23 -0.44
CA SER A 134 15.37 -10.53 -0.61
C SER A 134 15.73 -9.74 0.65
N THR A 135 17.02 -9.64 0.95
CA THR A 135 17.54 -8.82 2.06
C THR A 135 18.46 -7.71 1.58
N ASP A 136 18.44 -7.40 0.28
CA ASP A 136 19.38 -6.48 -0.34
C ASP A 136 18.98 -5.02 -0.12
N CYS A 137 19.99 -4.19 0.13
CA CYS A 137 19.86 -2.74 0.18
C CYS A 137 20.01 -2.15 -1.22
N ARG A 138 19.16 -1.19 -1.58
CA ARG A 138 19.20 -0.47 -2.87
C ARG A 138 18.97 1.00 -2.67
#